data_AF-A0A1Z8MV88-F1
#
_entry.id   AF-A0A1Z8MV88-F1
#
_cell.length_a   1.000
_cell.length_b   1.000
_cell.length_c   1.000
_cell.angle_alpha   90.00
_cell.angle_beta   90.00
_cell.angle_gamma   90.00
#
_symmetry.space_group_name_H-M   'P 1'
#
loop_
_entity.id
_entity.type
_entity.pdbx_description
1 polymer ?
#
loop_
_entity_poly.entity_id
_entity_poly.type
_entity_poly.pdbx_seq_one_letter_code
_entity_poly.pdbx_strand_id
1 'polypeptide(L)' 'MDTIEIFRRIQDAIDKIIETSELYDGLFPSILDPQTGKMFLNRLPEITGQRDGDRSHLGCNLIHDEPLLQTM' A
#
# COMPACT_ATOMS: atom_id res chain seq x y z
N MET A 1 -12.23 -9.48 22.20
CA MET A 1 -11.99 -10.24 20.95
C MET A 1 -11.34 -11.53 21.39
N ASP A 2 -11.94 -12.68 21.06
CA ASP A 2 -11.38 -13.98 21.43
C ASP A 2 -10.07 -14.23 20.66
N THR A 3 -9.10 -14.90 21.28
CA THR A 3 -7.78 -15.21 20.72
C THR A 3 -7.91 -15.96 19.38
N ILE A 4 -8.88 -16.86 19.27
CA ILE A 4 -9.18 -17.61 18.03
C ILE A 4 -9.54 -16.65 16.89
N GLU A 5 -10.36 -15.64 17.18
CA GLU A 5 -10.75 -14.64 16.18
C GLU A 5 -9.56 -13.76 15.76
N ILE A 6 -8.61 -13.50 16.66
CA ILE A 6 -7.37 -12.79 16.31
C ILE A 6 -6.56 -13.61 15.31
N PHE A 7 -6.33 -14.89 15.60
CA PHE A 7 -5.55 -15.77 14.71
C PHE A 7 -6.21 -15.93 13.34
N ARG A 8 -7.53 -16.07 13.29
CA ARG A 8 -8.28 -16.13 12.04
C ARG A 8 -8.06 -14.88 11.19
N ARG A 9 -8.13 -13.70 11.78
CA ARG A 9 -7.89 -12.43 11.07
C ARG A 9 -6.44 -12.26 10.59
N ILE A 10 -5.47 -12.75 11.36
CA ILE A 10 -4.06 -12.75 10.95
C ILE A 10 -3.87 -13.68 9.75
N GLN A 11 -4.44 -14.88 9.80
CA GLN A 11 -4.37 -15.84 8.71
C GLN A 11 -5.01 -15.27 7.44
N ASP A 12 -6.22 -14.72 7.53
CA ASP A 12 -6.91 -14.08 6.39
C ASP A 12 -6.05 -12.97 5.74
N ALA A 13 -5.31 -12.20 6.56
CA ALA A 13 -4.44 -11.15 6.06
C ALA A 13 -3.19 -11.70 5.34
N ILE A 14 -2.58 -12.75 5.89
CA ILE A 14 -1.42 -13.41 5.28
C ILE A 14 -1.82 -14.08 3.97
N ASP A 15 -2.94 -14.79 3.94
CA ASP A 15 -3.44 -15.49 2.74
C ASP A 15 -3.65 -14.50 1.59
N LYS A 16 -4.22 -13.32 1.87
CA LYS A 16 -4.37 -12.25 0.87
C LYS A 16 -3.04 -11.72 0.33
N ILE A 17 -2.02 -11.58 1.18
CA ILE A 17 -0.68 -11.14 0.76
C ILE A 17 -0.06 -12.20 -0.16
N ILE A 18 -0.19 -13.47 0.20
CA ILE A 18 0.31 -14.61 -0.60
C ILE A 18 -0.39 -14.64 -1.96
N GLU A 19 -1.72 -14.63 -1.98
CA GLU A 19 -2.52 -14.61 -3.22
C GLU A 19 -2.12 -13.46 -4.14
N THR A 20 -1.96 -12.26 -3.58
CA THR A 20 -1.57 -11.09 -4.38
C THR A 20 -0.16 -11.23 -4.94
N SER A 21 0.74 -11.87 -4.20
CA SER A 21 2.13 -11.99 -4.61
C SER A 21 2.35 -12.85 -5.85
N GLU A 22 1.42 -13.78 -6.13
CA GLU A 22 1.43 -14.57 -7.36
C GLU A 22 1.37 -13.70 -8.62
N LEU A 23 0.75 -12.52 -8.52
CA LEU A 23 0.66 -11.57 -9.64
C LEU A 23 1.94 -10.76 -9.88
N TYR A 24 2.88 -10.77 -8.93
CA TYR A 24 4.11 -9.96 -8.96
C TYR A 24 5.35 -10.82 -8.72
N ASP A 25 5.39 -12.04 -9.26
CA ASP A 25 6.53 -12.96 -9.21
C ASP A 25 7.02 -13.27 -7.78
N GLY A 26 6.09 -13.35 -6.83
CA GLY A 26 6.37 -13.60 -5.41
C GLY A 26 6.71 -12.34 -4.59
N LEU A 27 6.70 -11.16 -5.20
CA LEU A 27 6.72 -9.87 -4.50
C LEU A 27 5.31 -9.44 -4.14
N PHE A 28 5.12 -8.55 -3.16
CA PHE A 28 3.81 -7.99 -2.85
C PHE A 28 3.79 -6.47 -3.03
N PRO A 29 2.66 -5.88 -3.46
CA PRO A 29 2.51 -4.42 -3.57
C PRO A 29 2.75 -3.69 -2.26
N SER A 30 3.30 -2.50 -2.34
CA SER A 30 3.53 -1.60 -1.20
C SER A 30 2.24 -1.06 -0.58
N ILE A 31 1.12 -1.09 -1.31
CA ILE A 31 -0.22 -0.76 -0.81
C ILE A 31 -1.23 -1.76 -1.35
N LEU A 32 -2.05 -2.30 -0.44
CA LEU A 32 -3.15 -3.21 -0.73
C LEU A 32 -4.46 -2.66 -0.17
N ASP A 33 -5.55 -2.79 -0.92
CA ASP A 33 -6.89 -2.62 -0.39
C ASP A 33 -7.20 -3.80 0.55
N PRO A 34 -7.46 -3.58 1.84
CA PRO A 34 -7.71 -4.65 2.80
C PRO A 34 -8.98 -5.47 2.51
N GLN A 35 -9.95 -4.91 1.78
CA GLN A 35 -11.17 -5.61 1.39
C GLN A 35 -10.90 -6.55 0.22
N THR A 36 -10.25 -6.04 -0.83
CA THR A 36 -10.11 -6.75 -2.11
C THR A 36 -8.77 -7.45 -2.31
N GLY A 37 -7.74 -7.15 -1.50
CA GLY A 37 -6.37 -7.62 -1.70
C GLY A 37 -5.68 -7.00 -2.92
N LYS A 38 -6.33 -6.11 -3.66
CA LYS A 38 -5.75 -5.55 -4.89
C LYS A 38 -4.84 -4.38 -4.58
N MET A 39 -3.83 -4.19 -5.43
CA MET A 39 -3.02 -2.97 -5.39
C MET A 39 -3.91 -1.74 -5.59
N PHE A 40 -3.72 -0.73 -4.75
CA PHE A 40 -4.37 0.56 -4.94
C PHE A 40 -3.69 1.26 -6.12
N LEU A 41 -4.38 1.36 -7.27
CA LEU A 41 -3.84 1.97 -8.49
C LEU A 41 -4.25 3.43 -8.65
N ASN A 42 -5.37 3.81 -8.03
CA ASN A 42 -5.91 5.16 -8.17
C ASN A 42 -5.38 6.05 -7.04
N ARG A 43 -4.80 7.20 -7.40
CA ARG A 43 -4.41 8.19 -6.40
C ARG A 43 -5.67 8.67 -5.67
N LEU A 44 -5.61 8.71 -4.34
CA LEU A 44 -6.69 9.34 -3.57
C LEU A 44 -6.84 10.81 -4.01
N PRO A 45 -8.06 11.36 -3.94
CA PRO A 45 -8.30 12.78 -4.21
C PRO A 45 -7.39 13.66 -3.37
N GLU A 46 -7.05 14.84 -3.89
CA GLU A 46 -6.29 15.83 -3.15
C GLU A 46 -7.08 16.32 -1.94
N ILE A 47 -6.37 16.53 -0.84
CA ILE A 47 -6.92 17.23 0.32
C ILE A 47 -6.83 18.73 0.00
N THR A 48 -7.92 19.48 0.19
CA THR A 48 -7.95 20.93 -0.07
C THR A 48 -6.80 21.63 0.65
N GLY A 49 -5.94 22.32 -0.11
CA GLY A 49 -4.77 23.05 0.41
C GLY A 49 -3.48 22.23 0.49
N GLN A 50 -3.49 20.95 0.12
CA GLN A 50 -2.30 20.12 0.01
C GLN A 50 -1.45 20.56 -1.20
N ARG A 51 -0.12 20.67 -1.02
CA ARG A 51 0.79 20.96 -2.13
C ARG A 51 1.11 19.68 -2.89
N ASP A 52 1.48 19.79 -4.16
CA ASP A 52 1.83 18.61 -4.97
C ASP A 52 2.98 17.79 -4.38
N GLY A 53 4.02 18.44 -3.85
CA GLY A 53 5.14 17.77 -3.17
C GLY A 53 4.81 17.20 -1.79
N ASP A 54 3.61 17.48 -1.25
CA ASP A 54 3.09 16.79 -0.06
C ASP A 54 2.37 15.48 -0.45
N ARG A 55 2.41 15.07 -1.73
CA ARG A 55 1.82 13.84 -2.23
C ARG A 55 2.89 12.86 -2.69
N SER A 56 3.05 11.74 -2.00
CA SER A 56 3.86 10.64 -2.51
C SER A 56 3.16 9.90 -3.67
N HIS A 57 3.95 9.21 -4.49
CA HIS A 57 3.42 8.14 -5.32
C HIS A 57 2.89 6.99 -4.43
N LEU A 58 1.89 6.24 -4.89
CA LEU A 58 1.28 5.19 -4.08
C LEU A 58 2.34 4.16 -3.67
N GLY A 59 2.47 3.98 -2.35
CA GLY A 59 3.40 3.03 -1.75
C GLY A 59 4.87 3.43 -1.84
N CYS A 60 5.13 4.70 -2.18
CA CYS A 60 6.45 5.30 -2.13
C CYS A 60 6.67 5.96 -0.76
N ASN A 61 7.62 5.44 0.01
CA ASN A 61 8.08 6.09 1.25
C ASN A 61 9.13 7.20 0.99
N LEU A 62 9.41 7.52 -0.28
CA LEU A 62 10.44 8.46 -0.70
C LEU A 62 9.89 9.88 -0.89
N ILE A 63 8.82 10.26 -0.18
CA ILE A 63 8.23 11.61 -0.28
C ILE A 63 9.27 12.70 0.05
N HIS A 64 10.22 12.37 0.92
CA HIS A 64 11.32 13.25 1.31
C HIS A 64 12.45 13.30 0.28
N ASP A 65 12.51 12.32 -0.63
CA ASP A 65 13.55 12.23 -1.65
C ASP A 65 13.09 12.78 -3.00
N GLU A 66 11.81 13.15 -3.17
CA GLU A 66 11.30 13.76 -4.41
C GLU A 66 12.11 15.02 -4.81
N PRO A 67 12.45 15.96 -3.89
CA PRO A 67 13.32 17.08 -4.23
C PRO A 67 14.73 16.65 -4.66
N LEU A 68 15.27 15.59 -4.04
CA LEU A 68 16.60 15.06 -4.37
C LEU A 68 16.60 14.40 -5.75
N LEU A 69 15.58 13.58 -6.05
CA LEU A 69 15.41 12.92 -7.34
C LEU A 69 15.24 13.92 -8.50
N GLN A 70 14.66 15.10 -8.25
CA GLN A 70 14.55 16.17 -9.26
C GLN A 70 15.87 16.90 -9.56
N THR A 71 16.93 16.66 -8.77
CA THR A 71 18.24 17.30 -8.94
C THR A 71 19.30 16.40 -9.59
N MET A 72 18.95 15.14 -9.89
CA MET A 72 19.81 14.17 -10.59
C MET A 72 19.46 14.09 -12.08
#